data_AF-A0A537P2H5-F1
#
_entry.id   AF-A0A537P2H5-F1
#
_cell.length_a   1.000
_cell.length_b   1.000
_cell.length_c   1.000
_cell.angle_alpha   90.00
_cell.angle_beta   90.00
_cell.angle_gamma   90.00
#
_symmetry.space_group_name_H-M   'P 1'
#
loop_
_entity.id
_entity.type
_entity.pdbx_description
1 polymer ?
#
loop_
_entity_poly.entity_id
_entity_poly.type
_entity_poly.pdbx_seq_one_letter_code
_entity_poly.pdbx_strand_id
1 'polypeptide(L)'
;ADLVNSPAVASPDWFLDKAYADTLALIEAKHITGDFVIEVKTTINAKLQEAAQRIINKELDTEGPQYHATQAAVVTMTTEGAIKTIVGGRDYENSQFNRATDAMRQPGSSFKPFVYLTALLNGYTPESMVVDGPVAVGGWAPRNYTNKYGGRVTLTTALAKSYNSVPVRLSMDFGRPAIIETARKVAAHGAGHQRHDAVRHHHRLWDFRYGRRRPQALYGARNQKAQWRCDL
;
A
#
# COMPACT_ATOMS: atom_id res chain seq x y z
N ALA A 1 28.55 -16.90 34.93
CA ALA A 1 27.43 -17.47 34.15
C ALA A 1 27.68 -17.05 32.71
N ASP A 2 28.07 -17.99 31.87
CA ASP A 2 28.32 -17.72 30.46
C ASP A 2 27.01 -17.26 29.81
N LEU A 3 27.03 -16.04 29.27
CA LEU A 3 26.02 -15.57 28.34
C LEU A 3 26.24 -16.35 27.05
N VAL A 4 25.65 -17.54 26.97
CA VAL A 4 25.42 -18.22 25.72
C VAL A 4 24.53 -17.29 24.90
N ASN A 5 25.14 -16.62 23.93
CA ASN A 5 24.42 -15.90 22.89
C ASN A 5 23.70 -16.97 22.06
N SER A 6 22.56 -17.44 22.56
CA SER A 6 21.64 -18.26 21.78
C SER A 6 21.33 -17.46 20.52
N PRO A 7 21.55 -18.02 19.30
CA PRO A 7 21.16 -17.32 18.10
C PRO A 7 19.68 -16.99 18.27
N ALA A 8 19.37 -15.69 18.34
CA ALA A 8 18.02 -15.23 18.60
C ALA A 8 17.09 -16.03 17.70
N VAL A 9 16.19 -16.81 18.29
CA VAL A 9 15.01 -17.25 17.56
C VAL A 9 14.41 -15.94 17.08
N ALA A 10 14.42 -15.71 15.77
CA ALA A 10 13.92 -14.48 15.19
C ALA A 10 12.42 -14.43 15.49
N SER A 11 12.07 -13.84 16.64
CA SER A 11 10.70 -13.72 17.07
C SER A 11 9.98 -12.83 16.06
N PRO A 12 8.79 -13.22 15.60
CA PRO A 12 8.08 -12.46 14.58
C PRO A 12 7.34 -11.27 15.19
N ASP A 13 8.08 -10.38 15.86
CA ASP A 13 7.50 -9.46 16.85
C ASP A 13 6.47 -8.49 16.25
N TRP A 14 6.73 -7.89 15.08
CA TRP A 14 5.72 -7.07 14.39
C TRP A 14 4.44 -7.84 14.03
N PHE A 15 4.55 -9.14 13.75
CA PHE A 15 3.37 -9.99 13.52
C PHE A 15 2.63 -10.24 14.83
N LEU A 16 3.36 -10.53 15.92
CA LEU A 16 2.77 -10.79 17.24
C LEU A 16 2.10 -9.54 17.81
N ASP A 17 2.70 -8.36 17.68
CA ASP A 17 2.10 -7.09 18.05
C ASP A 17 0.79 -6.87 17.31
N LYS A 18 0.78 -7.15 15.99
CA LYS A 18 -0.43 -7.04 15.18
C LYS A 18 -1.50 -8.04 15.62
N ALA A 19 -1.13 -9.30 15.84
CA ALA A 19 -2.05 -10.34 16.31
C ALA A 19 -2.64 -10.00 17.69
N TYR A 20 -1.81 -9.45 18.59
CA TYR A 20 -2.24 -8.97 19.90
C TYR A 20 -3.23 -7.81 19.77
N ALA A 21 -2.90 -6.79 18.98
CA ALA A 21 -3.80 -5.65 18.75
C ALA A 21 -5.15 -6.07 18.13
N ASP A 22 -5.13 -6.99 17.16
CA ASP A 22 -6.34 -7.53 16.55
C ASP A 22 -7.16 -8.37 17.54
N THR A 23 -6.50 -9.10 18.44
CA THR A 23 -7.17 -9.85 19.51
C THR A 23 -7.86 -8.91 20.50
N LEU A 24 -7.20 -7.83 20.91
CA LEU A 24 -7.81 -6.82 21.78
C LEU A 24 -9.03 -6.16 21.13
N ALA A 25 -8.93 -5.81 19.85
CA ALA A 25 -10.06 -5.25 19.10
C ALA A 25 -11.25 -6.21 19.03
N LEU A 26 -11.00 -7.53 18.91
CA LEU A 26 -12.05 -8.54 18.91
C LEU A 26 -12.69 -8.74 20.29
N ILE A 27 -11.89 -8.72 21.36
CA ILE A 27 -12.38 -8.80 22.75
C ILE A 27 -13.32 -7.62 23.02
N GLU A 28 -12.89 -6.40 22.66
CA GLU A 28 -13.69 -5.19 22.80
C GLU A 28 -14.98 -5.27 21.98
N ALA A 29 -14.88 -5.61 20.69
CA ALA A 29 -16.04 -5.72 19.80
C ALA A 29 -17.06 -6.78 20.23
N LYS A 30 -16.62 -7.83 20.91
CA LYS A 30 -17.48 -8.90 21.44
C LYS A 30 -17.90 -8.68 22.90
N HIS A 31 -17.48 -7.58 23.51
CA HIS A 31 -17.76 -7.27 24.92
C HIS A 31 -17.40 -8.43 25.87
N ILE A 32 -16.26 -9.08 25.63
CA ILE A 32 -15.79 -10.17 26.50
C ILE A 32 -15.28 -9.55 27.81
N THR A 33 -15.84 -9.95 28.96
CA THR A 33 -15.55 -9.38 30.28
C THR A 33 -15.20 -10.46 31.31
N GLY A 34 -14.22 -10.21 32.18
CA GLY A 34 -13.76 -11.15 33.21
C GLY A 34 -12.34 -11.67 32.94
N ASP A 35 -11.83 -12.49 33.85
CA ASP A 35 -10.49 -13.07 33.73
C ASP A 35 -10.55 -14.33 32.85
N PHE A 36 -9.87 -14.29 31.70
CA PHE A 36 -9.77 -15.42 30.79
C PHE A 36 -8.32 -15.62 30.33
N VAL A 37 -7.97 -16.87 30.07
CA VAL A 37 -6.80 -17.21 29.26
C VAL A 37 -7.26 -17.41 27.83
N ILE A 38 -6.72 -16.63 26.90
CA ILE A 38 -7.08 -16.70 25.49
C ILE A 38 -5.92 -17.35 24.73
N GLU A 39 -6.22 -18.46 24.05
CA GLU A 39 -5.31 -19.06 23.08
C GLU A 39 -5.61 -18.51 21.69
N VAL A 40 -4.62 -17.86 21.07
CA VAL A 40 -4.76 -17.29 19.72
C VAL A 40 -4.00 -18.15 18.72
N LYS A 41 -4.75 -18.81 17.82
CA LYS A 41 -4.16 -19.52 16.67
C LYS A 41 -3.99 -18.53 15.52
N THR A 42 -2.74 -18.29 15.13
CA THR A 42 -2.42 -17.32 14.08
C THR A 42 -2.17 -17.99 12.73
N THR A 43 -2.12 -17.18 11.67
CA THR A 43 -1.89 -17.63 10.30
C THR A 43 -0.43 -17.58 9.88
N ILE A 44 0.47 -17.22 10.79
CA ILE A 44 1.89 -16.99 10.51
C ILE A 44 2.55 -18.20 9.84
N ASN A 45 3.43 -17.93 8.88
CA ASN A 45 4.35 -18.93 8.36
C ASN A 45 5.77 -18.56 8.76
N ALA A 46 6.33 -19.25 9.77
CA ALA A 46 7.65 -18.96 10.32
C ALA A 46 8.77 -18.98 9.26
N LYS A 47 8.73 -19.95 8.34
CA LYS A 47 9.73 -20.05 7.27
C LYS A 47 9.67 -18.86 6.31
N LEU A 48 8.47 -18.41 5.95
CA LEU A 48 8.30 -17.22 5.11
C LEU A 48 8.68 -15.95 5.86
N GLN A 49 8.39 -15.88 7.16
CA GLN A 49 8.72 -14.73 8.00
C GLN A 49 10.23 -14.53 8.11
N GLU A 50 10.97 -15.60 8.43
CA GLU A 50 12.43 -15.58 8.45
C GLU A 50 13.03 -15.23 7.08
N ALA A 51 12.45 -15.80 6.00
CA ALA A 51 12.87 -15.48 4.65
C ALA A 51 12.63 -14.00 4.31
N ALA A 52 11.48 -13.44 4.68
CA ALA A 52 11.14 -12.04 4.45
C ALA A 52 12.10 -11.11 5.19
N GLN A 53 12.40 -11.38 6.47
CA GLN A 53 13.37 -10.58 7.23
C GLN A 53 14.76 -10.60 6.60
N ARG A 54 15.23 -11.81 6.23
CA ARG A 54 16.53 -11.98 5.57
C ARG A 54 16.60 -11.23 4.24
N ILE A 55 15.54 -11.30 3.42
CA ILE A 55 15.47 -10.59 2.14
C ILE A 55 15.48 -9.08 2.37
N ILE A 56 14.64 -8.55 3.28
CA ILE A 56 14.65 -7.11 3.59
C ILE A 56 16.04 -6.63 4.00
N ASN A 57 16.70 -7.35 4.92
CA ASN A 57 18.01 -6.93 5.40
C ASN A 57 19.04 -6.95 4.27
N LYS A 58 19.04 -8.02 3.47
CA LYS A 58 19.91 -8.14 2.30
C LYS A 58 19.68 -7.01 1.30
N GLU A 59 18.43 -6.75 0.89
CA GLU A 59 18.11 -5.72 -0.11
C GLU A 59 18.44 -4.32 0.40
N LEU A 60 18.23 -4.04 1.70
CA LEU A 60 18.64 -2.77 2.30
C LEU A 60 20.16 -2.60 2.34
N ASP A 61 20.92 -3.69 2.45
CA ASP A 61 22.38 -3.64 2.44
C ASP A 61 22.96 -3.51 1.03
N THR A 62 22.38 -4.20 0.05
CA THR A 62 22.89 -4.22 -1.33
C THR A 62 22.35 -3.07 -2.17
N GLU A 63 21.04 -2.84 -2.15
CA GLU A 63 20.36 -1.87 -3.03
C GLU A 63 20.00 -0.57 -2.29
N GLY A 64 19.83 -0.64 -0.96
CA GLY A 64 19.45 0.51 -0.13
C GLY A 64 20.30 1.76 -0.35
N PRO A 65 21.65 1.69 -0.42
CA PRO A 65 22.49 2.86 -0.65
C PRO A 65 22.18 3.61 -1.96
N GLN A 66 21.89 2.88 -3.05
CA GLN A 66 21.57 3.47 -4.36
C GLN A 66 20.27 4.31 -4.31
N TYR A 67 19.30 3.87 -3.51
CA TYR A 67 18.00 4.55 -3.39
C TYR A 67 17.90 5.43 -2.14
N HIS A 68 18.98 5.57 -1.38
CA HIS A 68 18.98 6.19 -0.04
C HIS A 68 17.89 5.61 0.87
N ALA A 69 17.63 4.31 0.75
CA ALA A 69 16.64 3.61 1.54
C ALA A 69 17.30 2.93 2.75
N THR A 70 16.87 3.30 3.95
CA THR A 70 17.36 2.74 5.22
C THR A 70 16.37 1.77 5.87
N GLN A 71 15.16 1.68 5.34
CA GLN A 71 14.04 0.90 5.88
C GLN A 71 13.20 0.32 4.74
N ALA A 72 12.63 -0.85 4.99
CA ALA A 72 11.68 -1.52 4.11
C ALA A 72 10.65 -2.27 4.97
N ALA A 73 9.55 -2.66 4.37
CA ALA A 73 8.50 -3.44 5.02
C ALA A 73 7.89 -4.42 4.04
N VAL A 74 7.41 -5.56 4.57
CA VAL A 74 6.79 -6.63 3.78
C VAL A 74 5.55 -7.13 4.52
N VAL A 75 4.48 -7.33 3.75
CA VAL A 75 3.32 -8.14 4.16
C VAL A 75 3.11 -9.19 3.09
N THR A 76 2.89 -10.44 3.49
CA THR A 76 2.38 -11.48 2.58
C THR A 76 1.03 -11.97 3.07
N MET A 77 0.11 -12.23 2.15
CA MET A 77 -1.24 -12.68 2.46
C MET A 77 -1.72 -13.71 1.45
N THR A 78 -2.69 -14.53 1.84
CA THR A 78 -3.42 -15.41 0.91
C THR A 78 -4.54 -14.64 0.21
N THR A 79 -5.13 -15.26 -0.82
CA THR A 79 -6.31 -14.74 -1.52
C THR A 79 -7.53 -14.55 -0.62
N GLU A 80 -7.60 -15.30 0.48
CA GLU A 80 -8.64 -15.22 1.51
C GLU A 80 -8.32 -14.14 2.56
N GLY A 81 -7.20 -13.43 2.43
CA GLY A 81 -6.80 -12.36 3.36
C GLY A 81 -6.02 -12.82 4.59
N ALA A 82 -5.65 -14.10 4.68
CA ALA A 82 -4.84 -14.59 5.80
C ALA A 82 -3.42 -14.06 5.71
N ILE A 83 -3.00 -13.24 6.68
CA ILE A 83 -1.64 -12.68 6.72
C ILE A 83 -0.65 -13.77 7.10
N LYS A 84 0.35 -14.03 6.26
CA LYS A 84 1.37 -15.05 6.48
C LYS A 84 2.65 -14.49 7.07
N THR A 85 2.99 -13.25 6.75
CA THR A 85 4.17 -12.55 7.26
C THR A 85 3.91 -11.06 7.42
N ILE A 86 4.55 -10.47 8.44
CA ILE A 86 4.62 -9.01 8.64
C ILE A 86 6.05 -8.69 9.08
N VAL A 87 6.76 -7.88 8.29
CA VAL A 87 8.04 -7.28 8.66
C VAL A 87 7.89 -5.77 8.56
N GLY A 88 8.03 -5.08 9.70
CA GLY A 88 7.81 -3.64 9.83
C GLY A 88 9.06 -2.77 9.63
N GLY A 89 10.24 -3.37 9.50
CA GLY A 89 11.50 -2.65 9.40
C GLY A 89 12.73 -3.55 9.28
N ARG A 90 13.89 -2.91 9.35
CA ARG A 90 15.21 -3.58 9.30
C ARG A 90 15.50 -4.42 10.55
N ASP A 91 15.10 -3.92 11.70
CA ASP A 91 15.40 -4.52 13.00
C ASP A 91 14.37 -4.05 14.03
N TYR A 92 13.72 -4.99 14.70
CA TYR A 92 12.65 -4.74 15.65
C TYR A 92 13.17 -4.11 16.93
N GLU A 93 14.30 -4.59 17.45
CA GLU A 93 14.92 -4.11 18.69
C GLU A 93 15.32 -2.62 18.58
N ASN A 94 15.71 -2.21 17.37
CA ASN A 94 16.04 -0.81 17.09
C ASN A 94 14.81 0.05 16.78
N SER A 95 13.71 -0.53 16.27
CA SER A 95 12.49 0.21 15.91
C SER A 95 11.26 -0.70 15.86
N GLN A 96 10.44 -0.62 16.90
CA GLN A 96 9.15 -1.33 16.98
C GLN A 96 8.08 -0.72 16.04
N PHE A 97 8.31 0.47 15.47
CA PHE A 97 7.37 1.11 14.56
C PHE A 97 7.11 0.24 13.31
N ASN A 98 5.88 -0.23 13.16
CA ASN A 98 5.51 -1.16 12.10
C ASN A 98 5.19 -0.43 10.80
N ARG A 99 6.17 -0.29 9.91
CA ARG A 99 5.96 0.39 8.62
C ARG A 99 5.05 -0.38 7.67
N ALA A 100 4.77 -1.65 7.95
CA ALA A 100 3.89 -2.48 7.14
C ALA A 100 2.41 -2.12 7.38
N THR A 101 2.07 -1.62 8.56
CA THR A 101 0.69 -1.29 8.96
C THR A 101 0.46 0.19 9.22
N ASP A 102 1.47 0.90 9.74
CA ASP A 102 1.27 2.23 10.35
C ASP A 102 1.92 3.36 9.53
N ALA A 103 2.83 3.03 8.61
CA ALA A 103 3.52 4.04 7.80
C ALA A 103 2.70 4.46 6.58
N MET A 104 2.04 5.61 6.67
CA MET A 104 1.39 6.24 5.53
C MET A 104 2.43 6.70 4.50
N ARG A 105 2.33 6.18 3.26
CA ARG A 105 3.20 6.52 2.13
C ARG A 105 2.39 6.71 0.86
N GLN A 106 2.87 7.57 -0.04
CA GLN A 106 2.27 7.69 -1.37
C GLN A 106 2.53 6.40 -2.17
N PRO A 107 1.49 5.74 -2.72
CA PRO A 107 1.65 4.48 -3.46
C PRO A 107 2.36 4.67 -4.82
N GLY A 108 2.24 5.86 -5.42
CA GLY A 108 2.78 6.11 -6.76
C GLY A 108 2.10 5.24 -7.82
N SER A 109 2.86 4.65 -8.74
CA SER A 109 2.30 3.85 -9.85
C SER A 109 1.55 2.60 -9.40
N SER A 110 1.74 2.10 -8.17
CA SER A 110 0.96 0.98 -7.65
C SER A 110 -0.52 1.32 -7.43
N PHE A 111 -0.90 2.61 -7.51
CA PHE A 111 -2.31 3.03 -7.49
C PHE A 111 -3.02 2.89 -8.84
N LYS A 112 -2.28 2.78 -9.96
CA LYS A 112 -2.89 2.70 -11.30
C LYS A 112 -3.90 1.57 -11.47
N PRO A 113 -3.72 0.35 -10.91
CA PRO A 113 -4.72 -0.71 -11.01
C PRO A 113 -6.14 -0.26 -10.64
N PHE A 114 -6.33 0.62 -9.64
CA PHE A 114 -7.66 1.13 -9.27
C PHE A 114 -8.27 2.05 -10.35
N VAL A 115 -7.45 2.86 -11.01
CA VAL A 115 -7.88 3.71 -12.14
C VAL A 115 -8.32 2.85 -13.32
N TYR A 116 -7.54 1.81 -13.63
CA TYR A 116 -7.82 0.91 -14.74
C TYR A 116 -9.02 0.00 -14.44
N LEU A 117 -9.15 -0.47 -13.19
CA LEU A 117 -10.34 -1.20 -12.74
C LEU A 117 -11.59 -0.33 -12.88
N THR A 118 -11.51 0.95 -12.54
CA THR A 118 -12.63 1.89 -12.75
C THR A 118 -13.02 1.94 -14.23
N ALA A 119 -12.05 2.00 -15.14
CA ALA A 119 -12.33 1.98 -16.58
C ALA A 119 -13.03 0.69 -17.01
N LEU A 120 -12.54 -0.47 -16.56
CA LEU A 120 -13.14 -1.77 -16.86
C LEU A 120 -14.58 -1.88 -16.36
N LEU A 121 -14.86 -1.39 -15.15
CA LEU A 121 -16.21 -1.32 -14.60
C LEU A 121 -17.14 -0.37 -15.37
N ASN A 122 -16.59 0.54 -16.18
CA ASN A 122 -17.32 1.48 -17.03
C ASN A 122 -17.27 1.09 -18.52
N GLY A 123 -17.17 -0.20 -18.82
CA GLY A 123 -17.34 -0.74 -20.18
C GLY A 123 -16.06 -0.79 -21.02
N TYR A 124 -14.90 -0.43 -20.47
CA TYR A 124 -13.64 -0.67 -21.16
C TYR A 124 -13.28 -2.16 -21.10
N THR A 125 -12.56 -2.62 -22.10
CA THR A 125 -11.98 -3.96 -22.20
C THR A 125 -10.45 -3.87 -22.18
N PRO A 126 -9.73 -4.97 -21.93
CA PRO A 126 -8.26 -5.02 -22.04
C PRO A 126 -7.74 -4.52 -23.42
N GLU A 127 -8.51 -4.73 -24.48
CA GLU A 127 -8.23 -4.34 -25.87
C GLU A 127 -8.66 -2.90 -26.20
N SER A 128 -9.37 -2.23 -25.31
CA SER A 128 -9.82 -0.85 -25.54
C SER A 128 -8.62 0.06 -25.82
N MET A 129 -8.70 0.82 -26.91
CA MET A 129 -7.61 1.68 -27.33
C MET A 129 -7.61 2.98 -26.52
N VAL A 130 -6.46 3.26 -25.91
CA VAL A 130 -6.20 4.49 -25.14
C VAL A 130 -5.00 5.23 -25.74
N VAL A 131 -4.93 6.53 -25.48
CA VAL A 131 -3.85 7.37 -26.00
C VAL A 131 -2.88 7.72 -24.88
N ASP A 132 -1.64 7.26 -25.03
CA ASP A 132 -0.50 7.78 -24.28
C ASP A 132 0.13 8.93 -25.07
N GLY A 133 -0.02 10.16 -24.56
CA GLY A 133 0.42 11.39 -25.21
C GLY A 133 0.45 12.57 -24.24
N PRO A 134 0.92 13.77 -24.67
CA PRO A 134 0.92 14.97 -23.83
C PRO A 134 -0.46 15.25 -23.24
N VAL A 135 -0.55 15.47 -21.94
CA VAL A 135 -1.77 15.85 -21.23
C VAL A 135 -1.42 16.92 -20.21
N ALA A 136 -2.30 17.91 -20.04
CA ALA A 136 -2.11 18.98 -19.07
C ALA A 136 -3.41 19.21 -18.30
N VAL A 137 -3.30 19.31 -16.98
CA VAL A 137 -4.43 19.58 -16.07
C VAL A 137 -4.01 20.69 -15.12
N GLY A 138 -4.65 21.86 -15.20
CA GLY A 138 -4.37 22.99 -14.30
C GLY A 138 -2.90 23.44 -14.26
N GLY A 139 -2.21 23.43 -15.41
CA GLY A 139 -0.79 23.79 -15.51
C GLY A 139 0.19 22.66 -15.14
N TRP A 140 -0.29 21.49 -14.74
CA TRP A 140 0.52 20.30 -14.51
C TRP A 140 0.51 19.37 -15.73
N ALA A 141 1.69 19.01 -16.23
CA ALA A 141 1.86 18.19 -17.43
C ALA A 141 2.77 16.97 -17.16
N PRO A 142 2.20 15.80 -16.77
CA PRO A 142 3.00 14.62 -16.44
C PRO A 142 3.72 14.04 -17.65
N ARG A 143 4.90 13.45 -17.40
CA ARG A 143 5.68 12.72 -18.39
C ARG A 143 5.87 11.27 -17.98
N ASN A 144 6.02 10.39 -18.97
CA ASN A 144 6.43 9.01 -18.73
C ASN A 144 7.87 8.98 -18.21
N TYR A 145 8.24 7.90 -17.51
CA TYR A 145 9.59 7.72 -16.98
C TYR A 145 10.67 7.83 -18.07
N THR A 146 10.35 7.35 -19.28
CA THR A 146 11.22 7.38 -20.46
C THR A 146 11.24 8.72 -21.19
N ASN A 147 10.42 9.70 -20.78
CA ASN A 147 10.13 10.94 -21.51
C ASN A 147 9.62 10.74 -22.97
N LYS A 148 9.19 9.52 -23.32
CA LYS A 148 8.61 9.18 -24.62
C LYS A 148 7.15 8.76 -24.45
N TYR A 149 6.35 8.99 -25.48
CA TYR A 149 4.95 8.57 -25.55
C TYR A 149 4.79 7.32 -26.40
N GLY A 150 3.91 6.41 -25.96
CA GLY A 150 3.55 5.18 -26.65
C GLY A 150 2.50 5.37 -27.74
N GLY A 151 1.85 6.53 -27.83
CA GLY A 151 0.80 6.80 -28.81
C GLY A 151 -0.48 6.02 -28.51
N ARG A 152 -1.16 5.57 -29.56
CA ARG A 152 -2.40 4.77 -29.44
C ARG A 152 -2.04 3.32 -29.10
N VAL A 153 -2.40 2.88 -27.90
CA VAL A 153 -2.08 1.54 -27.36
C VAL A 153 -3.30 0.91 -26.71
N THR A 154 -3.28 -0.40 -26.46
CA THR A 154 -4.35 -1.06 -25.69
C THR A 154 -4.29 -0.68 -24.21
N LEU A 155 -5.42 -0.81 -23.52
CA LEU A 155 -5.51 -0.59 -22.07
C LEU A 155 -4.53 -1.50 -21.31
N THR A 156 -4.41 -2.78 -21.72
CA THR A 156 -3.41 -3.72 -21.20
C THR A 156 -1.98 -3.20 -21.37
N THR A 157 -1.62 -2.72 -22.56
CA THR A 157 -0.28 -2.20 -22.83
C THR A 157 0.03 -0.98 -21.97
N ALA A 158 -0.95 -0.08 -21.81
CA ALA A 158 -0.78 1.12 -21.01
C ALA A 158 -0.54 0.82 -19.52
N LEU A 159 -1.24 -0.17 -18.96
CA LEU A 159 -1.02 -0.63 -17.60
C LEU A 159 0.34 -1.33 -17.46
N ALA A 160 0.64 -2.27 -18.35
CA ALA A 160 1.88 -3.06 -18.32
C ALA A 160 3.13 -2.18 -18.43
N LYS A 161 3.10 -1.17 -19.30
CA LYS A 161 4.20 -0.19 -19.45
C LYS A 161 4.13 0.96 -18.45
N SER A 162 3.12 0.97 -17.58
CA SER A 162 2.87 2.00 -16.59
C SER A 162 2.97 3.42 -17.19
N TYR A 163 2.27 3.67 -18.30
CA TYR A 163 2.21 5.01 -18.86
C TYR A 163 1.50 5.98 -17.89
N ASN A 164 2.04 7.19 -17.74
CA ASN A 164 1.59 8.16 -16.75
C ASN A 164 0.45 9.03 -17.28
N SER A 165 0.40 9.24 -18.60
CA SER A 165 -0.61 10.11 -19.21
C SER A 165 -1.99 9.44 -19.31
N VAL A 166 -2.03 8.11 -19.47
CA VAL A 166 -3.26 7.32 -19.58
C VAL A 166 -4.14 7.40 -18.32
N PRO A 167 -3.65 7.12 -17.09
CA PRO A 167 -4.51 7.19 -15.92
C PRO A 167 -4.95 8.63 -15.59
N VAL A 168 -4.24 9.65 -16.06
CA VAL A 168 -4.71 11.05 -15.97
C VAL A 168 -5.90 11.28 -16.89
N ARG A 169 -5.86 10.80 -18.14
CA ARG A 169 -7.01 10.85 -19.06
C ARG A 169 -8.20 10.08 -18.51
N LEU A 170 -8.01 8.84 -18.06
CA LEU A 170 -9.09 8.05 -17.44
C LEU A 170 -9.70 8.77 -16.23
N SER A 171 -8.89 9.50 -15.44
CA SER A 171 -9.43 10.30 -14.34
C SER A 171 -10.26 11.51 -14.78
N MET A 172 -10.03 12.03 -15.99
CA MET A 172 -10.85 13.08 -16.60
C MET A 172 -12.14 12.48 -17.17
N ASP A 173 -12.08 11.27 -17.73
CA ASP A 173 -13.22 10.58 -18.34
C ASP A 173 -14.25 10.14 -17.28
N PHE A 174 -13.80 9.53 -16.17
CA PHE A 174 -14.69 8.95 -15.15
C PHE A 174 -14.83 9.83 -13.89
N GLY A 175 -13.97 10.83 -13.74
CA GLY A 175 -13.86 11.62 -12.53
C GLY A 175 -13.14 10.88 -11.39
N ARG A 176 -12.45 11.66 -10.56
CA ARG A 176 -11.75 11.17 -9.37
C ARG A 176 -12.67 10.49 -8.34
N PRO A 177 -13.91 10.96 -8.08
CA PRO A 177 -14.80 10.30 -7.12
C PRO A 177 -15.07 8.82 -7.44
N ALA A 178 -15.27 8.47 -8.71
CA ALA A 178 -15.50 7.09 -9.14
C ALA A 178 -14.26 6.19 -8.90
N ILE A 179 -13.06 6.74 -9.12
CA ILE A 179 -11.80 6.05 -8.86
C ILE A 179 -11.59 5.83 -7.36
N ILE A 180 -11.87 6.85 -6.55
CA ILE A 180 -11.78 6.76 -5.08
C ILE A 180 -12.77 5.71 -4.56
N GLU A 181 -13.99 5.70 -5.06
CA GLU A 181 -15.00 4.72 -4.68
C GLU A 181 -14.58 3.29 -5.05
N THR A 182 -14.01 3.10 -6.25
CA THR A 182 -13.47 1.81 -6.67
C THR A 182 -12.34 1.35 -5.75
N ALA A 183 -11.40 2.24 -5.40
CA ALA A 183 -10.32 1.92 -4.46
C ALA A 183 -10.84 1.55 -3.07
N ARG A 184 -11.85 2.28 -2.56
CA ARG A 184 -12.50 1.98 -1.27
C ARG A 184 -13.20 0.63 -1.27
N LYS A 185 -13.91 0.28 -2.35
CA LYS A 185 -14.55 -1.04 -2.48
C LYS A 185 -13.54 -2.17 -2.44
N VAL A 186 -12.43 -2.06 -3.18
CA VAL A 186 -11.37 -3.08 -3.14
C VAL A 186 -10.75 -3.19 -1.74
N ALA A 187 -10.48 -2.06 -1.09
CA ALA A 187 -9.94 -2.05 0.27
C ALA A 187 -10.92 -2.68 1.28
N ALA A 188 -12.21 -2.38 1.18
CA ALA A 188 -13.25 -2.94 2.04
C ALA A 188 -13.43 -4.45 1.83
N HIS A 189 -13.38 -4.93 0.59
CA HIS A 189 -13.43 -6.37 0.28
C HIS A 189 -12.19 -7.11 0.80
N GLY A 190 -11.00 -6.51 0.71
CA GLY A 190 -9.78 -7.07 1.31
C GLY A 190 -9.85 -7.19 2.84
N ALA A 191 -10.60 -6.29 3.51
CA ALA A 191 -10.85 -6.35 4.94
C ALA A 191 -12.05 -7.25 5.33
N GLY A 192 -12.82 -7.72 4.36
CA GLY A 192 -14.15 -8.32 4.55
C GLY A 192 -14.17 -9.81 4.88
N HIS A 193 -13.07 -10.56 4.72
CA HIS A 193 -13.06 -12.00 4.99
C HIS A 193 -12.98 -12.39 6.48
N GLN A 194 -13.05 -11.40 7.38
CA GLN A 194 -13.08 -11.57 8.84
C GLN A 194 -14.23 -10.79 9.52
N ARG A 195 -15.10 -10.10 8.77
CA ARG A 195 -16.18 -9.30 9.36
C ARG A 195 -17.53 -10.01 9.19
N HIS A 196 -17.84 -10.89 10.13
CA HIS A 196 -19.24 -11.05 10.54
C HIS A 196 -19.62 -9.80 11.33
N ASP A 197 -20.54 -9.02 10.75
CA ASP A 197 -21.38 -7.97 11.34
C ASP A 197 -20.93 -7.30 12.64
N ALA A 198 -20.44 -6.06 12.56
CA ALA A 198 -20.83 -4.97 13.48
C ALA A 198 -20.21 -3.62 13.08
N VAL A 199 -20.99 -2.58 13.37
CA VAL A 199 -20.62 -1.15 13.49
C VAL A 199 -20.67 -0.29 12.21
N ARG A 200 -21.85 0.31 12.04
CA ARG A 200 -22.08 1.60 11.38
C ARG A 200 -21.47 2.75 12.20
N HIS A 201 -21.25 3.85 11.48
CA HIS A 201 -21.12 5.24 11.91
C HIS A 201 -19.74 5.70 12.41
N HIS A 202 -19.04 6.42 11.53
CA HIS A 202 -18.71 7.82 11.78
C HIS A 202 -18.58 8.56 10.44
N HIS A 203 -19.60 9.35 10.09
CA HIS A 203 -19.47 10.39 9.09
C HIS A 203 -18.55 11.48 9.66
N ARG A 204 -17.41 11.72 9.02
CA ARG A 204 -16.75 13.03 9.07
C ARG A 204 -16.60 13.55 7.65
N LEU A 205 -17.13 14.76 7.49
CA LEU A 205 -17.23 15.54 6.27
C LEU A 205 -15.83 15.93 5.81
N TRP A 206 -15.58 15.78 4.51
CA TRP A 206 -14.31 16.09 3.83
C TRP A 206 -14.42 17.45 3.16
N ASP A 207 -13.53 18.39 3.51
CA ASP A 207 -13.37 19.68 2.84
C ASP A 207 -12.01 19.72 2.13
N PHE A 208 -12.01 19.98 0.82
CA PHE A 208 -10.80 20.07 -0.02
C PHE A 208 -10.49 21.54 -0.28
N ARG A 209 -9.52 22.11 0.45
CA ARG A 209 -8.96 23.44 0.13
C ARG A 209 -7.73 23.32 -0.76
N TYR A 210 -7.72 24.08 -1.85
CA TYR A 210 -6.53 24.38 -2.66
C TYR A 210 -5.52 25.17 -1.82
N GLY A 211 -4.49 24.50 -1.31
CA GLY A 211 -3.41 25.14 -0.55
C GLY A 211 -2.35 25.78 -1.46
N ARG A 212 -2.26 27.12 -1.42
CA ARG A 212 -1.12 27.91 -1.92
C ARG A 212 0.19 27.53 -1.19
N ARG A 213 1.29 27.65 -1.94
CA ARG A 213 2.73 27.52 -1.61
C ARG A 213 3.16 27.81 -0.16
N ARG A 214 4.10 26.99 0.36
CA ARG A 214 5.29 27.33 1.20
C ARG A 214 6.27 26.12 1.23
N PRO A 215 7.58 26.29 1.53
CA PRO A 215 8.69 26.09 0.59
C PRO A 215 9.35 24.70 0.63
N GLN A 216 9.95 24.36 -0.50
CA GLN A 216 10.69 23.12 -0.79
C GLN A 216 11.92 22.96 0.11
N ALA A 217 12.00 21.83 0.82
CA ALA A 217 13.27 21.15 1.01
C ALA A 217 13.54 20.33 -0.26
N LEU A 218 14.55 20.75 -1.00
CA LEU A 218 14.98 20.21 -2.29
C LEU A 218 15.44 18.76 -2.14
N TYR A 219 14.67 17.82 -2.67
CA TYR A 219 15.22 16.60 -3.27
C TYR A 219 15.02 16.71 -4.78
N GLY A 220 16.14 16.76 -5.51
CA GLY A 220 16.16 16.92 -6.96
C GLY A 220 15.46 15.77 -7.66
N ALA A 221 14.24 15.98 -8.13
CA ALA A 221 13.51 15.03 -8.96
C ALA A 221 13.36 15.59 -10.38
N ARG A 222 14.34 15.33 -11.24
CA ARG A 222 14.15 15.35 -12.70
C ARG A 222 13.30 14.13 -13.09
N ASN A 223 11.98 14.21 -12.86
CA ASN A 223 10.91 13.45 -13.51
C ASN A 223 9.60 13.70 -12.75
N GLN A 224 8.74 14.59 -13.27
CA GLN A 224 7.41 14.85 -12.72
C GLN A 224 6.48 13.65 -13.02
N LYS A 225 6.56 12.60 -12.20
CA LYS A 225 5.66 11.43 -12.24
C LYS A 225 4.23 11.85 -11.85
N ALA A 226 3.24 11.08 -12.30
CA ALA A 226 1.89 11.12 -11.73
C ALA A 226 1.95 10.82 -10.23
N GLN A 227 1.87 11.87 -9.41
CA GLN A 227 1.80 11.74 -7.96
C GLN A 227 0.34 11.51 -7.56
N TRP A 228 0.05 10.27 -7.16
CA TRP A 228 -1.21 9.91 -6.52
C TRP A 228 -1.06 10.19 -5.03
N ARG A 229 -1.59 11.33 -4.59
CA ARG A 229 -1.81 11.59 -3.17
C ARG A 229 -3.10 10.90 -2.75
N CYS A 230 -2.96 9.83 -1.98
CA CYS A 230 -4.05 9.26 -1.21
C CYS A 230 -4.01 9.95 0.15
N ASP A 231 -4.73 11.06 0.29
CA ASP A 231 -5.15 11.52 1.61
C ASP A 231 -6.42 10.70 1.93
N LEU A 232 -6.22 9.49 2.46
CA LEU A 232 -7.28 8.57 2.88
C LEU A 232 -7.87 8.98 4.23
#